data_AF-A0A517Q7J2-F1
#
_entry.id   AF-A0A517Q7J2-F1
#
_cell.length_a   1.000
_cell.length_b   1.000
_cell.length_c   1.000
_cell.angle_alpha   90.00
_cell.angle_beta   90.00
_cell.angle_gamma   90.00
#
_symmetry.space_group_name_H-M   'P 1'
#
loop_
_entity.id
_entity.type
_entity.pdbx_description
1 polymer ?
#
loop_
_entity_poly.entity_id
_entity_poly.type
_entity_poly.pdbx_seq_one_letter_code
_entity_poly.pdbx_strand_id
1 'polypeptide(L)'
;MKNKALIEKLARRELRGDVTFKEEIQYGEAGLSIWRSVPVKPSKKVVILECSDGRLVVPSRDIKQFEQMLAELRPSLEDSDDFIKLFTKAFPSRRKVLLRRDQVLKKYHDVWQPIEKSSSGISFYCNDSFKGTFELITVSPDYDVKVKVLGPDRKYKMR
;
A
#
# COMPACT_ATOMS: atom_id res chain seq x y z
N MET A 1 -18.80 4.48 8.14
CA MET A 1 -18.34 3.25 8.84
C MET A 1 -19.37 2.65 9.77
N LYS A 2 -19.64 1.35 9.63
CA LYS A 2 -20.55 0.59 10.52
C LYS A 2 -19.84 0.18 11.81
N ASN A 3 -18.53 -0.08 11.76
CA ASN A 3 -17.75 -0.67 12.87
C ASN A 3 -16.69 0.26 13.49
N LYS A 4 -16.96 1.57 13.62
CA LYS A 4 -15.98 2.59 14.02
C LYS A 4 -15.17 2.23 15.29
N ALA A 5 -15.81 1.72 16.34
CA ALA A 5 -15.14 1.34 17.59
C ALA A 5 -14.16 0.15 17.41
N LEU A 6 -14.55 -0.85 16.61
CA LEU A 6 -13.68 -2.00 16.30
C LEU A 6 -12.49 -1.56 15.44
N ILE A 7 -12.72 -0.68 14.47
CA ILE A 7 -11.68 -0.11 13.60
C ILE A 7 -10.68 0.71 14.45
N GLU A 8 -11.17 1.55 15.37
CA GLU A 8 -10.30 2.31 16.27
C GLU A 8 -9.45 1.38 17.15
N LYS A 9 -10.06 0.34 17.74
CA LYS A 9 -9.35 -0.66 18.54
C LYS A 9 -8.26 -1.35 17.74
N LEU A 10 -8.54 -1.69 16.48
CA LEU A 10 -7.56 -2.26 15.55
C LEU A 10 -6.44 -1.25 15.25
N ALA A 11 -6.78 0.00 14.97
CA ALA A 11 -5.79 1.06 14.70
C ALA A 11 -4.83 1.26 15.89
N ARG A 12 -5.36 1.31 17.12
CA ARG A 12 -4.55 1.39 18.35
C ARG A 12 -3.59 0.21 18.48
N ARG A 13 -4.03 -0.99 18.12
CA ARG A 13 -3.20 -2.20 18.12
C ARG A 13 -2.07 -2.12 17.09
N GLU A 14 -2.37 -1.76 15.85
CA GLU A 14 -1.35 -1.69 14.78
C GLU A 14 -0.33 -0.58 15.04
N LEU A 15 -0.77 0.55 15.62
CA LEU A 15 0.09 1.69 15.91
C LEU A 15 0.73 1.66 17.31
N ARG A 16 0.35 0.71 18.17
CA ARG A 16 0.83 0.51 19.54
C ARG A 16 0.70 1.76 20.41
N GLY A 17 -0.48 2.37 20.42
CA GLY A 17 -0.75 3.54 21.24
C GLY A 17 -2.05 4.23 20.87
N ASP A 18 -2.22 5.45 21.39
CA ASP A 18 -3.37 6.27 21.03
C ASP A 18 -3.33 6.70 19.57
N VAL A 19 -4.51 6.85 18.99
CA VAL A 19 -4.68 7.14 17.57
C VAL A 19 -5.60 8.32 17.35
N THR A 20 -5.41 8.99 16.21
CA THR A 20 -6.33 10.00 15.70
C THR A 20 -6.79 9.57 14.31
N PHE A 21 -8.10 9.57 14.10
CA PHE A 21 -8.70 9.42 12.78
C PHE A 21 -8.26 10.56 11.85
N LYS A 22 -8.03 10.25 10.57
CA LYS A 22 -7.57 11.22 9.57
C LYS A 22 -8.54 11.43 8.44
N GLU A 23 -8.85 10.36 7.73
CA GLU A 23 -9.75 10.40 6.58
C GLU A 23 -10.47 9.07 6.44
N GLU A 24 -11.65 9.11 5.85
CA GLU A 24 -12.41 7.96 5.36
C GLU A 24 -12.64 8.17 3.86
N ILE A 25 -12.47 7.11 3.09
CA ILE A 25 -12.74 7.07 1.66
C ILE A 25 -13.71 5.92 1.44
N GLN A 26 -14.87 6.22 0.85
CA GLN A 26 -15.90 5.22 0.58
C GLN A 26 -15.78 4.66 -0.83
N TYR A 27 -15.95 3.35 -0.95
CA TYR A 27 -15.91 2.56 -2.17
C TYR A 27 -17.12 1.63 -2.19
N GLY A 28 -18.25 2.13 -2.69
CA GLY A 28 -19.51 1.40 -2.62
C GLY A 28 -19.91 1.16 -1.16
N GLU A 29 -19.96 -0.12 -0.75
CA GLU A 29 -20.25 -0.51 0.63
C GLU A 29 -19.00 -0.67 1.52
N ALA A 30 -17.80 -0.64 0.92
CA ALA A 30 -16.53 -0.80 1.61
C ALA A 30 -15.91 0.56 1.96
N GLY A 31 -15.30 0.67 3.14
CA GLY A 31 -14.71 1.92 3.63
C GLY A 31 -13.23 1.79 3.96
N LEU A 32 -12.38 2.61 3.33
CA LEU A 32 -10.98 2.77 3.73
C LEU A 32 -10.85 3.88 4.77
N SER A 33 -10.33 3.55 5.95
CA SER A 33 -10.08 4.50 7.02
C SER A 33 -8.58 4.64 7.29
N ILE A 34 -8.12 5.88 7.42
CA ILE A 34 -6.72 6.19 7.72
C ILE A 34 -6.61 6.74 9.13
N TRP A 35 -5.69 6.16 9.89
CA TRP A 35 -5.43 6.50 11.28
C TRP A 35 -3.96 6.85 11.45
N ARG A 36 -3.67 7.77 12.37
CA ARG A 36 -2.31 8.11 12.76
C ARG A 36 -2.10 7.89 14.24
N SER A 37 -0.86 7.66 14.67
CA SER A 37 -0.51 7.76 16.09
C SER A 37 -0.69 9.22 16.57
N VAL A 38 -1.20 9.38 17.79
CA VAL A 38 -1.17 10.64 18.57
C VAL A 38 0.29 11.13 18.67
N PRO A 39 0.57 12.45 18.70
CA PRO A 39 1.79 13.01 18.11
C PRO A 39 3.06 12.64 18.91
N VAL A 40 3.63 11.51 18.54
CA VAL A 40 5.01 11.12 18.80
C VAL A 40 5.72 11.15 17.45
N LYS A 41 6.85 11.86 17.35
CA LYS A 41 7.71 11.80 16.16
C LYS A 41 8.56 10.52 16.22
N PRO A 42 8.65 9.70 15.15
CA PRO A 42 7.95 9.84 13.87
C PRO A 42 6.47 9.39 13.94
N SER A 43 5.57 10.18 13.33
CA SER A 43 4.15 9.81 13.26
C SER A 43 3.96 8.62 12.32
N LYS A 44 3.42 7.52 12.86
CA LYS A 44 3.06 6.33 12.09
C LYS A 44 1.61 6.42 11.63
N LYS A 45 1.32 5.84 10.48
CA LYS A 45 -0.03 5.73 9.92
C LYS A 45 -0.39 4.28 9.67
N VAL A 46 -1.67 3.96 9.82
CA VAL A 46 -2.25 2.68 9.39
C VAL A 46 -3.50 2.95 8.57
N VAL A 47 -3.71 2.10 7.58
CA VAL A 47 -4.94 2.07 6.79
C VAL A 47 -5.67 0.78 7.09
N ILE A 48 -6.97 0.89 7.30
CA ILE A 48 -7.86 -0.22 7.60
C ILE A 48 -9.03 -0.16 6.61
N LEU A 49 -9.23 -1.24 5.87
CA LEU A 49 -10.41 -1.45 5.05
C LEU A 49 -11.49 -2.15 5.89
N GLU A 50 -12.69 -1.58 5.90
CA GLU A 50 -13.93 -2.24 6.28
C GLU A 50 -14.56 -2.80 5.00
N CYS A 51 -14.56 -4.12 4.82
CA CYS A 51 -15.20 -4.79 3.69
C CYS A 51 -16.74 -4.69 3.78
N SER A 52 -17.42 -4.90 2.67
CA SER A 52 -18.89 -4.94 2.58
C SER A 52 -19.52 -5.93 3.57
N ASP A 53 -18.87 -7.07 3.78
CA ASP A 53 -19.27 -8.12 4.73
C ASP A 53 -18.90 -7.82 6.21
N GLY A 54 -18.31 -6.65 6.48
CA GLY A 54 -17.91 -6.22 7.82
C GLY A 54 -16.56 -6.73 8.29
N ARG A 55 -15.83 -7.54 7.51
CA ARG A 55 -14.44 -7.90 7.82
C ARG A 55 -13.53 -6.68 7.79
N LEU A 56 -12.49 -6.70 8.63
CA LEU A 56 -11.48 -5.65 8.68
C LEU A 56 -10.14 -6.16 8.15
N VAL A 57 -9.57 -5.46 7.18
CA VAL A 57 -8.30 -5.79 6.52
C VAL A 57 -7.29 -4.67 6.76
N VAL A 58 -6.03 -5.02 7.03
CA VAL A 58 -4.91 -4.07 7.17
C VAL A 58 -3.96 -4.28 5.99
N PRO A 59 -4.13 -3.55 4.87
CA PRO A 59 -3.46 -3.86 3.61
C PRO A 59 -1.93 -3.79 3.71
N SER A 60 -1.41 -2.93 4.59
CA SER A 60 0.03 -2.74 4.76
C SER A 60 0.76 -3.89 5.45
N ARG A 61 0.03 -4.83 6.06
CA ARG A 61 0.59 -5.92 6.87
C ARG A 61 1.36 -6.93 6.04
N ASP A 62 0.80 -7.33 4.90
CA ASP A 62 1.43 -8.24 3.93
C ASP A 62 0.73 -8.16 2.56
N ILE A 63 1.25 -8.88 1.58
CA ILE A 63 0.72 -8.87 0.21
C ILE A 63 -0.65 -9.52 0.10
N LYS A 64 -0.95 -10.56 0.89
CA LYS A 64 -2.26 -11.21 0.86
C LYS A 64 -3.36 -10.30 1.37
N GLN A 65 -3.07 -9.51 2.42
CA GLN A 65 -3.99 -8.47 2.91
C GLN A 65 -4.21 -7.37 1.86
N PHE A 66 -3.19 -7.03 1.08
CA PHE A 66 -3.33 -6.08 -0.02
C PHE A 66 -4.14 -6.65 -1.18
N GLU A 67 -3.92 -7.91 -1.58
CA GLU A 67 -4.74 -8.63 -2.57
C GLU A 67 -6.21 -8.67 -2.14
N GLN A 68 -6.50 -8.98 -0.87
CA GLN A 68 -7.86 -8.95 -0.32
C GLN A 68 -8.50 -7.56 -0.45
N MET A 69 -7.72 -6.49 -0.21
CA MET A 69 -8.19 -5.13 -0.39
C MET A 69 -8.52 -4.84 -1.87
N LEU A 70 -7.66 -5.26 -2.80
CA LEU A 70 -7.90 -5.06 -4.23
C LEU A 70 -9.11 -5.87 -4.73
N ALA A 71 -9.28 -7.09 -4.26
CA ALA A 71 -10.42 -7.93 -4.60
C ALA A 71 -11.75 -7.34 -4.11
N GLU A 72 -11.77 -6.70 -2.94
CA GLU A 72 -12.93 -6.00 -2.42
C GLU A 72 -13.23 -4.72 -3.21
N LEU A 73 -12.20 -3.89 -3.45
CA LEU A 73 -12.38 -2.55 -4.01
C LEU A 73 -12.49 -2.55 -5.54
N ARG A 74 -11.96 -3.58 -6.20
CA ARG A 74 -11.82 -3.73 -7.66
C ARG A 74 -11.49 -2.41 -8.37
N PRO A 75 -10.40 -1.72 -7.98
CA PRO A 75 -10.07 -0.40 -8.53
C PRO A 75 -9.69 -0.51 -10.00
N SER A 76 -10.06 0.48 -10.81
CA SER A 76 -9.61 0.52 -12.21
C SER A 76 -8.08 0.50 -12.29
N LEU A 77 -7.54 -0.39 -13.13
CA LEU A 77 -6.12 -0.44 -13.47
C LEU A 77 -5.79 0.38 -14.72
N GLU A 78 -6.82 0.93 -15.40
CA GLU A 78 -6.65 1.74 -16.61
C GLU A 78 -6.00 3.09 -16.31
N ASP A 79 -6.24 3.65 -15.11
CA ASP A 79 -5.56 4.85 -14.61
C ASP A 79 -4.44 4.44 -13.64
N SER A 80 -3.20 4.66 -14.05
CA SER A 80 -2.03 4.30 -13.24
C SER A 80 -1.88 5.27 -12.08
N ASP A 81 -2.18 6.54 -12.28
CA ASP A 81 -1.90 7.55 -11.28
C ASP A 81 -2.86 7.36 -10.11
N ASP A 82 -4.12 7.07 -10.40
CA ASP A 82 -5.12 6.77 -9.38
C ASP A 82 -4.85 5.44 -8.68
N PHE A 83 -4.44 4.40 -9.42
CA PHE A 83 -4.00 3.14 -8.81
C PHE A 83 -2.78 3.34 -7.89
N ILE A 84 -1.77 4.09 -8.33
CA ILE A 84 -0.56 4.37 -7.55
C ILE A 84 -0.87 5.23 -6.31
N LYS A 85 -1.82 6.17 -6.40
CA LYS A 85 -2.35 6.88 -5.22
C LYS A 85 -2.98 5.90 -4.23
N LEU A 86 -3.83 4.98 -4.69
CA LEU A 86 -4.44 3.95 -3.85
C LEU A 86 -3.38 3.05 -3.20
N PHE A 87 -2.42 2.55 -3.97
CA PHE A 87 -1.30 1.76 -3.45
C PHE A 87 -0.50 2.52 -2.38
N THR A 88 -0.16 3.78 -2.65
CA THR A 88 0.60 4.61 -1.71
C THR A 88 -0.19 4.85 -0.41
N LYS A 89 -1.51 5.03 -0.51
CA LYS A 89 -2.40 5.10 0.65
C LYS A 89 -2.42 3.79 1.42
N ALA A 90 -2.51 2.64 0.74
CA ALA A 90 -2.52 1.32 1.36
C ALA A 90 -1.23 1.02 2.15
N PHE A 91 -0.10 1.60 1.76
CA PHE A 91 1.21 1.41 2.41
C PHE A 91 1.83 2.70 2.96
N PRO A 92 1.16 3.45 3.84
CA PRO A 92 1.49 4.85 4.14
C PRO A 92 2.84 5.04 4.88
N SER A 93 3.47 3.97 5.35
CA SER A 93 4.77 4.01 6.05
C SER A 93 5.67 2.83 5.71
N ARG A 94 5.37 2.07 4.65
CA ARG A 94 6.11 0.83 4.34
C ARG A 94 6.66 0.81 2.93
N ARG A 95 5.78 0.72 1.92
CA ARG A 95 6.16 0.68 0.52
C ARG A 95 5.99 2.07 -0.10
N LYS A 96 7.01 2.54 -0.80
CA LYS A 96 6.96 3.81 -1.54
C LYS A 96 7.24 3.55 -3.00
N VAL A 97 6.31 3.98 -3.86
CA VAL A 97 6.46 3.86 -5.31
C VAL A 97 7.54 4.82 -5.79
N LEU A 98 8.35 4.34 -6.73
CA LEU A 98 9.37 5.14 -7.38
C LEU A 98 8.74 5.80 -8.60
N LEU A 99 8.56 7.12 -8.53
CA LEU A 99 7.91 7.89 -9.61
C LEU A 99 8.90 8.39 -10.67
N ARG A 100 10.19 8.24 -10.42
CA ARG A 100 11.27 8.69 -11.30
C ARG A 100 12.28 7.56 -11.47
N ARG A 101 13.00 7.59 -12.58
CA ARG A 101 14.13 6.69 -12.82
C ARG A 101 15.19 6.93 -11.76
N ASP A 102 15.32 6.02 -10.80
CA ASP A 102 16.42 6.03 -9.86
C ASP A 102 17.66 5.43 -10.52
N GLN A 103 18.84 6.02 -10.28
CA GLN A 103 20.10 5.48 -10.79
C GLN A 103 20.40 4.08 -10.26
N VAL A 104 19.91 3.75 -9.05
CA VAL A 104 20.07 2.40 -8.49
C VAL A 104 19.44 1.35 -9.39
N LEU A 105 18.36 1.70 -10.09
CA LEU A 105 17.61 0.76 -10.89
C LEU A 105 18.21 0.51 -12.27
N LYS A 106 19.07 1.42 -12.75
CA LYS A 106 19.94 1.16 -13.90
C LYS A 106 20.83 -0.07 -13.71
N LYS A 107 21.14 -0.45 -12.46
CA LYS A 107 21.91 -1.66 -12.16
C LYS A 107 21.11 -2.95 -12.38
N TYR A 108 19.78 -2.86 -12.45
CA TYR A 108 18.88 -3.99 -12.55
C TYR A 108 18.20 -4.06 -13.93
N HIS A 109 18.09 -2.93 -14.65
CA HIS A 109 17.45 -2.84 -15.97
C HIS A 109 18.04 -1.72 -16.86
N ASP A 110 18.27 -2.02 -18.15
CA ASP A 110 18.92 -1.12 -19.13
C ASP A 110 18.00 -0.02 -19.70
N VAL A 111 16.72 -0.33 -19.92
CA VAL A 111 15.69 0.62 -20.38
C VAL A 111 14.43 0.33 -19.58
N TRP A 112 13.92 1.34 -18.86
CA TRP A 112 12.77 1.10 -17.99
C TRP A 112 11.95 2.36 -17.69
N GLN A 113 10.64 2.19 -17.62
CA GLN A 113 9.71 3.17 -17.06
C GLN A 113 9.37 2.75 -15.62
N PRO A 114 9.24 3.68 -14.67
CA PRO A 114 9.00 3.30 -13.27
C PRO A 114 7.64 2.63 -13.03
N ILE A 115 6.69 2.88 -13.94
CA ILE A 115 5.35 2.29 -14.00
C ILE A 115 5.13 1.86 -15.45
N GLU A 116 4.60 0.66 -15.66
CA GLU A 116 4.34 0.05 -16.95
C GLU A 116 2.94 -0.56 -16.95
N LYS A 117 2.21 -0.37 -18.05
CA LYS A 117 0.90 -0.98 -18.29
C LYS A 117 0.99 -1.93 -19.48
N SER A 118 0.33 -3.06 -19.34
CA SER A 118 0.20 -4.06 -20.40
C SER A 118 -1.13 -4.78 -20.25
N SER A 119 -1.45 -5.66 -21.21
CA SER A 119 -2.56 -6.60 -21.09
C SER A 119 -2.43 -7.54 -19.89
N SER A 120 -1.21 -7.75 -19.37
CA SER A 120 -0.95 -8.56 -18.18
C SER A 120 -1.15 -7.80 -16.85
N GLY A 121 -1.52 -6.52 -16.92
CA GLY A 121 -1.81 -5.66 -15.78
C GLY A 121 -0.85 -4.48 -15.62
N ILE A 122 -0.70 -3.99 -14.40
CA ILE A 122 0.17 -2.86 -14.05
C ILE A 122 1.39 -3.35 -13.28
N SER A 123 2.57 -2.90 -13.70
CA SER A 123 3.84 -3.18 -13.03
C SER A 123 4.52 -1.88 -12.60
N PHE A 124 5.08 -1.83 -11.41
CA PHE A 124 5.78 -0.65 -10.92
C PHE A 124 6.82 -0.98 -9.85
N TYR A 125 7.81 -0.12 -9.76
CA TYR A 125 8.89 -0.29 -8.79
C TYR A 125 8.58 0.45 -7.50
N CYS A 126 8.91 -0.18 -6.37
CA CYS A 126 8.81 0.44 -5.06
C CYS A 126 9.98 0.02 -4.18
N ASN A 127 10.20 0.77 -3.11
CA ASN A 127 11.05 0.33 -2.01
C ASN A 127 10.19 -0.11 -0.82
N ASP A 128 10.47 -1.28 -0.25
CA ASP A 128 9.94 -1.68 1.06
C ASP A 128 10.90 -1.15 2.13
N SER A 129 10.57 -0.01 2.75
CA SER A 129 11.39 0.64 3.77
C SER A 129 11.60 -0.20 5.03
N PHE A 130 10.72 -1.18 5.30
CA PHE A 130 10.87 -2.06 6.45
C PHE A 130 11.93 -3.13 6.17
N LYS A 131 11.89 -3.74 4.98
CA LYS A 131 12.89 -4.73 4.54
C LYS A 131 14.19 -4.11 4.04
N GLY A 132 14.14 -2.86 3.60
CA GLY A 132 15.24 -2.20 2.89
C GLY A 132 15.53 -2.89 1.57
N THR A 133 14.49 -3.11 0.75
CA THR A 133 14.60 -3.81 -0.55
C THR A 133 13.91 -3.03 -1.66
N PHE A 134 14.48 -3.10 -2.87
CA PHE A 134 13.80 -2.73 -4.10
C PHE A 134 12.94 -3.90 -4.58
N GLU A 135 11.67 -3.61 -4.86
CA GLU A 135 10.67 -4.58 -5.29
C GLU A 135 10.04 -4.10 -6.60
N LEU A 136 9.89 -5.01 -7.57
CA LEU A 136 8.96 -4.85 -8.69
C LEU A 136 7.64 -5.51 -8.28
N ILE A 137 6.57 -4.72 -8.27
CA ILE A 137 5.22 -5.19 -8.01
C ILE A 137 4.49 -5.27 -9.34
N THR A 138 3.87 -6.41 -9.59
CA THR A 138 2.98 -6.62 -10.74
C THR A 138 1.61 -7.01 -10.22
N VAL A 139 0.58 -6.30 -10.66
CA VAL A 139 -0.82 -6.54 -10.32
C VAL A 139 -1.53 -6.96 -11.59
N SER A 140 -2.06 -8.18 -11.60
CA SER A 140 -2.81 -8.70 -12.74
C SER A 140 -4.21 -8.06 -12.83
N PRO A 141 -4.91 -8.19 -13.98
CA PRO A 141 -6.31 -7.77 -14.10
C PRO A 141 -7.25 -8.46 -13.09
N ASP A 142 -6.89 -9.66 -12.63
CA ASP A 142 -7.63 -10.43 -11.62
C ASP A 142 -7.26 -10.02 -10.18
N TYR A 143 -6.42 -8.99 -10.02
CA TYR A 143 -5.93 -8.44 -8.76
C TYR A 143 -4.98 -9.35 -7.96
N ASP A 144 -4.39 -10.36 -8.60
CA ASP A 144 -3.26 -11.10 -8.03
C ASP A 144 -2.01 -10.22 -8.02
N VAL A 145 -1.25 -10.27 -6.92
CA VAL A 145 -0.08 -9.41 -6.72
C VAL A 145 1.19 -10.24 -6.65
N LYS A 146 2.05 -10.07 -7.64
CA LYS A 146 3.40 -10.65 -7.66
C LYS A 146 4.42 -9.62 -7.21
N VAL A 147 5.31 -10.03 -6.31
CA VAL A 147 6.41 -9.20 -5.82
C VAL A 147 7.74 -9.86 -6.14
N LYS A 148 8.55 -9.21 -6.97
CA LYS A 148 9.92 -9.63 -7.28
C LYS A 148 10.90 -8.72 -6.56
N VAL A 149 11.67 -9.27 -5.63
CA VAL A 149 12.77 -8.56 -4.97
C VAL A 149 13.94 -8.45 -5.95
N LEU A 150 14.36 -7.23 -6.26
CA LEU A 150 15.45 -6.96 -7.20
C LEU A 150 16.80 -6.87 -6.49
N GLY A 151 16.80 -6.37 -5.25
CA GLY A 151 18.01 -6.23 -4.47
C GLY A 151 17.81 -5.38 -3.22
N PRO A 152 18.86 -5.21 -2.42
CA PRO A 152 18.81 -4.38 -1.23
C PRO A 152 18.75 -2.89 -1.59
N ASP A 153 17.99 -2.16 -0.78
CA ASP A 153 17.90 -0.71 -0.76
C ASP A 153 18.28 -0.17 0.62
N ARG A 154 19.59 -0.06 0.87
CA ARG A 154 20.10 0.40 2.17
C ARG A 154 19.85 1.90 2.42
N LYS A 155 19.52 2.67 1.37
CA LYS A 155 19.31 4.13 1.48
C LYS A 155 17.97 4.47 2.12
N TYR A 156 16.92 3.66 1.88
CA TYR A 156 15.56 3.95 2.33
C TYR A 156 15.05 3.03 3.45
N LYS A 157 15.94 2.22 4.05
CA LYS A 157 15.63 1.42 5.23
C LYS A 157 15.29 2.35 6.40
N MET A 158 14.10 2.22 6.97
CA MET A 158 13.77 2.93 8.21
C MET A 158 14.69 2.41 9.32
N ARG A 159 15.40 3.34 9.97
CA ARG A 159 16.20 3.07 11.17
C ARG A 159 15.30 2.87 12.37
#